data_AF-A0A0A9YL13-F1
#
_entry.id   AF-A0A0A9YL13-F1
#
_cell.length_a   1.000
_cell.length_b   1.000
_cell.length_c   1.000
_cell.angle_alpha   90.00
_cell.angle_beta   90.00
_cell.angle_gamma   90.00
#
_symmetry.space_group_name_H-M   'P 1'
#
loop_
_entity.id
_entity.type
_entity.pdbx_description
1 polymer ?
#
loop_
_entity_poly.entity_id
_entity_poly.type
_entity_poly.pdbx_seq_one_letter_code
_entity_poly.pdbx_strand_id
1 'polypeptide(L)'
;FVSFTTDGCPDGHMSIQESERPLTGGQWCGSAWGYTVYYSETRSLNLTLQLDRLSEQGIGYNFDFKLAYKFLKKGEAHLRYGNRSVASWRGDLVPDSYCDRILEGCDTRPCRIQSPNYPGVYPRNITCYYRVEHRQIQRGKHVLLAVRQRNSHKVHIKDQIVKYDRSQRVLRVWDQCNVVQDYLTVYDGGSTTDPVLVRLCGGDAVPDIVSSGNNMLLEFHTSP
;
A
#
# COMPACT_ATOMS: atom_id res chain seq x y z
N PHE A 1 -9.37 -3.24 12.87
CA PHE A 1 -9.32 -2.77 11.47
C PHE A 1 -8.76 -3.86 10.57
N VAL A 2 -9.68 -4.74 10.20
CA VAL A 2 -9.61 -5.69 9.10
C VAL A 2 -10.81 -5.33 8.21
N SER A 3 -10.64 -5.24 6.90
CA SER A 3 -11.83 -5.16 6.03
C SER A 3 -12.22 -6.60 5.67
N PHE A 4 -13.52 -6.93 5.69
CA PHE A 4 -13.93 -8.27 5.28
C PHE A 4 -14.16 -8.32 3.77
N THR A 5 -13.59 -9.36 3.18
CA THR A 5 -13.72 -9.70 1.76
C THR A 5 -15.01 -10.45 1.44
N THR A 6 -15.74 -10.89 2.48
CA THR A 6 -17.03 -11.57 2.39
C THR A 6 -18.03 -10.76 3.20
N ASP A 7 -19.09 -10.26 2.57
CA ASP A 7 -20.13 -9.40 3.13
C ASP A 7 -19.68 -7.99 3.61
N GLY A 8 -18.42 -7.60 3.39
CA GLY A 8 -17.93 -6.24 3.65
C GLY A 8 -17.84 -5.91 5.15
N CYS A 9 -18.53 -4.88 5.61
CA CYS A 9 -18.58 -4.52 7.02
C CYS A 9 -20.05 -4.41 7.49
N PRO A 10 -20.78 -5.55 7.60
CA PRO A 10 -22.24 -5.56 7.70
C PRO A 10 -22.77 -5.04 9.04
N ASP A 11 -21.97 -5.14 10.11
CA ASP A 11 -22.35 -4.66 11.44
C ASP A 11 -21.98 -3.19 11.69
N GLY A 12 -21.17 -2.61 10.80
CA GLY A 12 -20.65 -1.25 10.94
C GLY A 12 -19.19 -1.14 10.50
N HIS A 13 -18.78 0.08 10.19
CA HIS A 13 -17.48 0.37 9.63
C HIS A 13 -16.93 1.75 10.03
N MET A 14 -15.63 1.89 9.84
CA MET A 14 -14.92 3.15 9.82
C MET A 14 -14.50 3.47 8.39
N SER A 15 -14.59 4.74 7.99
CA SER A 15 -13.99 5.24 6.75
C SER A 15 -13.22 6.54 7.00
N ILE A 16 -12.24 6.81 6.14
CA ILE A 16 -11.40 8.01 6.20
C ILE A 16 -11.37 8.59 4.80
N GLN A 17 -11.72 9.87 4.68
CA GLN A 17 -11.61 10.64 3.47
C GLN A 17 -10.67 11.82 3.67
N GLU A 18 -9.68 11.99 2.81
CA GLU A 18 -8.84 13.18 2.79
C GLU A 18 -9.47 14.26 1.90
N SER A 19 -9.45 15.52 2.34
CA SER A 19 -9.86 16.66 1.49
C SER A 19 -8.96 16.76 0.26
N GLU A 20 -9.48 17.18 -0.89
CA GLU A 20 -8.70 17.37 -2.14
C GLU A 20 -8.09 16.08 -2.71
N ARG A 21 -8.52 14.91 -2.23
CA ARG A 21 -8.20 13.62 -2.83
C ARG A 21 -9.46 12.97 -3.41
N PRO A 22 -9.30 12.11 -4.44
CA PRO A 22 -10.39 11.28 -4.92
C PRO A 22 -11.07 10.52 -3.77
N LEU A 23 -12.38 10.33 -3.89
CA LEU A 23 -13.14 9.57 -2.90
C LEU A 23 -12.73 8.11 -2.94
N THR A 24 -12.49 7.53 -1.77
CA THR A 24 -12.25 6.09 -1.63
C THR A 24 -13.45 5.46 -0.93
N GLY A 25 -14.11 4.49 -1.56
CA GLY A 25 -15.22 3.74 -0.94
C GLY A 25 -14.74 2.67 0.04
N GLY A 26 -13.59 2.89 0.68
CA GLY A 26 -12.90 1.91 1.51
C GLY A 26 -13.40 1.91 2.94
N GLN A 27 -13.54 0.71 3.51
CA GLN A 27 -14.10 0.51 4.84
C GLN A 27 -13.18 -0.34 5.71
N TRP A 28 -13.11 -0.02 7.00
CA TRP A 28 -12.44 -0.82 8.00
C TRP A 28 -13.42 -1.26 9.08
N CYS A 29 -13.37 -2.53 9.47
CA CYS A 29 -14.16 -3.05 10.58
C CYS A 29 -13.34 -4.05 11.40
N GLY A 30 -13.99 -4.76 12.32
CA GLY A 30 -13.34 -5.75 13.19
C GLY A 30 -12.33 -5.17 14.19
N SER A 31 -11.83 -6.05 15.06
CA SER A 31 -10.97 -5.66 16.17
C SER A 31 -9.56 -5.27 15.73
N ALA A 32 -8.96 -4.29 16.41
CA ALA A 32 -7.53 -3.99 16.32
C ALA A 32 -7.01 -3.65 17.71
N TRP A 33 -5.80 -4.13 18.02
CA TRP A 33 -5.11 -3.85 19.27
C TRP A 33 -3.79 -3.14 18.95
N GLY A 34 -3.44 -2.11 19.73
CA GLY A 34 -2.22 -1.31 19.56
C GLY A 34 -2.38 -0.07 18.66
N TYR A 35 -1.26 0.58 18.35
CA TYR A 35 -1.23 1.84 17.60
C TYR A 35 -1.41 1.61 16.09
N THR A 36 -2.60 1.89 15.57
CA THR A 36 -2.85 1.99 14.12
C THR A 36 -2.81 3.46 13.72
N VAL A 37 -1.85 3.85 12.86
CA VAL A 37 -1.60 5.25 12.53
C VAL A 37 -1.93 5.53 11.07
N TYR A 38 -2.61 6.64 10.80
CA TYR A 38 -2.88 7.18 9.47
C TYR A 38 -2.16 8.54 9.31
N TYR A 39 -1.38 8.70 8.23
CA TYR A 39 -0.54 9.88 7.98
C TYR A 39 -1.00 10.65 6.74
N SER A 40 -1.98 11.52 6.94
CA SER A 40 -2.52 12.38 5.90
C SER A 40 -1.47 13.31 5.28
N GLU A 41 -1.62 13.59 3.99
CA GLU A 41 -0.85 14.61 3.28
C GLU A 41 -1.66 15.90 3.03
N THR A 42 -2.90 15.95 3.49
CA THR A 42 -3.83 17.05 3.28
C THR A 42 -4.01 17.85 4.56
N ARG A 43 -4.77 18.94 4.49
CA ARG A 43 -5.03 19.82 5.64
C ARG A 43 -6.21 19.35 6.48
N SER A 44 -7.03 18.45 5.97
CA SER A 44 -8.27 18.00 6.60
C SER A 44 -8.58 16.55 6.27
N LEU A 45 -9.06 15.84 7.28
CA LEU A 45 -9.56 14.47 7.20
C LEU A 45 -10.99 14.44 7.71
N ASN A 46 -11.86 13.74 6.98
CA ASN A 46 -13.16 13.35 7.47
C ASN A 46 -13.09 11.87 7.88
N LEU A 47 -13.37 11.58 9.15
CA LEU A 47 -13.44 10.23 9.68
C LEU A 47 -14.90 9.93 10.03
N THR A 48 -15.44 8.91 9.39
CA THR A 48 -16.83 8.47 9.62
C THR A 48 -16.81 7.14 10.37
N LEU A 49 -17.61 7.05 11.44
CA LEU A 49 -17.91 5.80 12.12
C LEU A 49 -19.39 5.53 11.93
N GLN A 50 -19.71 4.38 11.34
CA GLN A 50 -21.06 3.90 11.15
C GLN A 50 -21.24 2.59 11.93
N LEU A 51 -22.30 2.53 12.73
CA LEU A 51 -22.68 1.35 13.50
C LEU A 51 -24.09 0.97 13.09
N ASP A 52 -24.20 -0.14 12.36
CA ASP A 52 -25.47 -0.62 11.82
C ASP A 52 -26.09 -1.66 12.76
N ARG A 53 -25.24 -2.50 13.38
CA ARG A 53 -25.64 -3.52 14.35
C ARG A 53 -24.65 -3.60 15.51
N LEU A 54 -25.15 -3.44 16.74
CA LEU A 54 -24.36 -3.69 17.94
C LEU A 54 -24.44 -5.18 18.28
N SER A 55 -23.28 -5.79 18.60
CA SER A 55 -23.23 -7.19 19.03
C SER A 55 -24.05 -7.39 20.32
N GLU A 56 -25.00 -8.32 20.29
CA GLU A 56 -25.85 -8.67 21.43
C GLU A 56 -25.15 -9.63 22.43
N GLN A 57 -23.96 -10.15 22.09
CA GLN A 57 -23.30 -11.24 22.83
C GLN A 57 -22.28 -10.81 23.91
N GLY A 58 -22.26 -9.54 24.36
CA GLY A 58 -21.18 -9.00 25.22
C GLY A 58 -21.60 -8.54 26.62
N ILE A 59 -20.87 -9.02 27.64
CA ILE A 59 -20.89 -8.48 29.01
C ILE A 59 -20.13 -7.14 29.01
N GLY A 60 -20.82 -6.03 28.73
CA GLY A 60 -20.41 -4.68 29.14
C GLY A 60 -19.60 -3.81 28.16
N TYR A 61 -19.11 -4.31 27.01
CA TYR A 61 -18.46 -3.47 26.00
C TYR A 61 -18.76 -3.94 24.58
N ASN A 62 -19.69 -3.28 23.88
CA ASN A 62 -20.12 -3.66 22.53
C ASN A 62 -19.39 -2.88 21.41
N PHE A 63 -18.82 -1.72 21.72
CA PHE A 63 -17.99 -0.91 20.82
C PHE A 63 -17.12 0.06 21.64
N ASP A 64 -15.81 0.11 21.37
CA ASP A 64 -14.87 1.10 21.92
C ASP A 64 -14.03 1.67 20.77
N PHE A 65 -13.91 3.00 20.69
CA PHE A 65 -13.10 3.69 19.70
C PHE A 65 -12.38 4.88 20.35
N LYS A 66 -11.07 4.94 20.14
CA LYS A 66 -10.21 6.01 20.66
C LYS A 66 -9.40 6.61 19.52
N LEU A 67 -9.43 7.93 19.43
CA LEU A 67 -8.72 8.70 18.43
C LEU A 67 -7.86 9.77 19.11
N ALA A 68 -6.62 9.90 18.63
CA ALA A 68 -5.75 11.02 18.94
C ALA A 68 -5.08 11.48 17.65
N TYR A 69 -4.81 12.77 17.53
CA TYR A 69 -4.14 13.35 16.37
C TYR A 69 -3.03 14.31 16.78
N LYS A 70 -2.10 14.54 15.86
CA LYS A 70 -1.09 15.60 15.94
C LYS A 70 -0.63 16.00 14.54
N PHE A 71 -0.20 17.24 14.40
CA PHE A 71 0.46 17.71 13.19
C PHE A 71 1.94 17.32 13.19
N LEU A 72 2.46 16.95 12.02
CA LEU A 72 3.86 16.60 11.82
C LEU A 72 4.46 17.51 10.76
N LYS A 73 5.65 18.05 11.03
CA LYS A 73 6.38 18.81 10.02
C LYS A 73 6.88 17.86 8.94
N LYS A 74 6.78 18.25 7.67
CA LYS A 74 7.27 17.45 6.53
C LYS A 74 8.74 17.02 6.70
N GLY A 75 9.58 17.92 7.21
CA GLY A 75 11.00 17.63 7.47
C GLY A 75 11.26 16.63 8.59
N GLU A 76 10.29 16.35 9.46
CA GLU A 76 10.39 15.36 10.54
C GLU A 76 9.90 13.96 10.10
N ALA A 77 9.22 13.86 8.95
CA ALA A 77 8.71 12.62 8.38
C ALA A 77 9.79 11.81 7.64
N HIS A 78 10.88 11.53 8.34
CA HIS A 78 12.09 10.88 7.81
C HIS A 78 11.84 9.50 7.20
N LEU A 79 10.90 8.72 7.76
CA LEU A 79 10.55 7.40 7.23
C LEU A 79 9.93 7.49 5.83
N ARG A 80 9.14 8.53 5.56
CA ARG A 80 8.44 8.73 4.29
C ARG A 80 9.32 9.44 3.27
N TYR A 81 9.92 10.57 3.63
CA TYR A 81 10.63 11.45 2.69
C TYR A 81 12.16 11.29 2.71
N GLY A 82 12.70 10.46 3.59
CA GLY A 82 14.15 10.38 3.82
C GLY A 82 14.64 11.49 4.74
N ASN A 83 15.96 11.55 4.93
CA ASN A 83 16.60 12.58 5.75
C ASN A 83 17.29 13.63 4.87
N ARG A 84 17.96 14.61 5.49
CA ARG A 84 18.65 15.69 4.76
C ARG A 84 19.78 15.18 3.84
N SER A 85 20.40 14.06 4.16
CA SER A 85 21.53 13.50 3.41
C SER A 85 21.09 12.56 2.29
N VAL A 86 19.94 11.90 2.44
CA VAL A 86 19.38 10.94 1.49
C VAL A 86 17.88 11.22 1.38
N ALA A 87 17.53 12.07 0.43
CA ALA A 87 16.14 12.30 0.05
C ALA A 87 15.60 11.05 -0.66
N SER A 88 14.39 10.63 -0.28
CA SER A 88 13.68 9.53 -0.93
C SER A 88 12.69 10.10 -1.94
N TRP A 89 12.99 10.01 -3.23
CA TRP A 89 12.05 10.42 -4.27
C TRP A 89 11.05 9.29 -4.59
N ARG A 90 9.76 9.61 -4.64
CA ARG A 90 8.66 8.63 -4.70
C ARG A 90 7.84 8.68 -6.00
N GLY A 91 8.37 9.36 -7.02
CA GLY A 91 7.63 9.61 -8.25
C GLY A 91 6.70 10.82 -8.19
N ASP A 92 6.34 11.29 -9.38
CA ASP A 92 5.37 12.36 -9.58
C ASP A 92 3.95 11.80 -9.49
N LEU A 93 3.04 12.50 -8.80
CA LEU A 93 1.64 12.08 -8.67
C LEU A 93 0.95 12.24 -10.02
N VAL A 94 0.26 11.20 -10.49
CA VAL A 94 -0.61 11.33 -11.66
C VAL A 94 -1.85 12.14 -11.25
N PRO A 95 -2.21 13.21 -11.97
CA PRO A 95 -3.43 13.98 -11.69
C PRO A 95 -4.67 13.10 -11.64
N ASP A 96 -5.63 13.48 -10.79
CA ASP A 96 -6.92 12.78 -10.57
C ASP A 96 -6.83 11.32 -10.09
N SER A 97 -5.62 10.78 -9.93
CA SER A 97 -5.38 9.51 -9.26
C SER A 97 -5.28 9.70 -7.75
N TYR A 98 -5.65 8.67 -6.99
CA TYR A 98 -5.47 8.69 -5.54
C TYR A 98 -3.98 8.56 -5.16
N CYS A 99 -3.24 7.73 -5.88
CA CYS A 99 -1.90 7.31 -5.48
C CYS A 99 -0.99 6.88 -6.65
N ASP A 100 -1.40 7.05 -7.91
CA ASP A 100 -0.58 6.62 -9.03
C ASP A 100 0.67 7.48 -9.14
N ARG A 101 1.80 6.86 -9.47
CA ARG A 101 3.10 7.54 -9.53
C ARG A 101 3.86 7.18 -10.78
N ILE A 102 4.56 8.17 -11.32
CA ILE A 102 5.53 7.99 -12.40
C ILE A 102 6.93 8.16 -11.82
N LEU A 103 7.75 7.12 -11.94
CA LEU A 103 9.14 7.06 -11.46
C LEU A 103 10.09 7.03 -12.65
N GLU A 104 10.68 8.18 -12.96
CA GLU A 104 11.69 8.36 -14.02
C GLU A 104 13.07 8.68 -13.44
N GLY A 105 14.12 8.37 -14.21
CA GLY A 105 15.50 8.76 -13.88
C GLY A 105 16.07 8.03 -12.66
N CYS A 106 15.57 6.83 -12.35
CA CYS A 106 16.01 6.05 -11.19
C CYS A 106 17.47 5.55 -11.27
N ASP A 107 18.13 5.77 -12.40
CA ASP A 107 19.57 5.61 -12.63
C ASP A 107 20.39 6.79 -12.09
N THR A 108 19.81 7.98 -12.02
CA THR A 108 20.48 9.21 -11.55
C THR A 108 20.07 9.64 -10.14
N ARG A 109 18.94 9.11 -9.63
CA ARG A 109 18.43 9.41 -8.28
C ARG A 109 17.86 8.16 -7.60
N PRO A 110 17.91 8.08 -6.25
CA PRO A 110 17.31 6.98 -5.52
C PRO A 110 15.78 7.06 -5.55
N CYS A 111 15.16 6.23 -6.38
CA CYS A 111 13.72 6.01 -6.40
C CYS A 111 13.28 5.07 -5.28
N ARG A 112 12.15 5.38 -4.64
CA ARG A 112 11.49 4.48 -3.69
C ARG A 112 10.00 4.39 -3.96
N ILE A 113 9.53 3.17 -4.14
CA ILE A 113 8.10 2.85 -4.13
C ILE A 113 7.69 2.57 -2.69
N GLN A 114 6.56 3.13 -2.28
CA GLN A 114 5.97 2.96 -0.96
C GLN A 114 4.47 2.77 -1.15
N SER A 115 3.85 1.93 -0.33
CA SER A 115 2.39 1.87 -0.27
C SER A 115 1.82 3.25 0.07
N PRO A 116 0.60 3.57 -0.40
CA PRO A 116 -0.06 4.81 -0.04
C PRO A 116 -0.15 4.88 1.49
N ASN A 117 0.02 6.07 2.03
CA ASN A 117 0.05 6.34 3.47
C ASN A 117 1.24 5.75 4.28
N TYR A 118 2.21 5.04 3.69
CA TYR A 118 3.40 4.55 4.40
C TYR A 118 4.07 5.67 5.23
N PRO A 119 4.47 5.44 6.50
CA PRO A 119 4.51 4.17 7.23
C PRO A 119 3.21 3.82 7.97
N GLY A 120 2.11 4.52 7.69
CA GLY A 120 0.79 4.22 8.23
C GLY A 120 0.06 3.13 7.45
N VAL A 121 -1.21 2.94 7.81
CA VAL A 121 -2.09 1.98 7.14
C VAL A 121 -2.54 2.49 5.78
N TYR A 122 -2.38 1.68 4.74
CA TYR A 122 -2.87 2.05 3.42
C TYR A 122 -4.42 2.11 3.40
N PRO A 123 -5.01 3.04 2.63
CA PRO A 123 -6.46 3.11 2.40
C PRO A 123 -7.00 1.82 1.78
N ARG A 124 -8.30 1.57 1.97
CA ARG A 124 -9.03 0.44 1.37
C ARG A 124 -9.72 0.85 0.08
N ASN A 125 -10.10 -0.14 -0.71
CA ASN A 125 -10.81 0.06 -1.98
C ASN A 125 -10.07 0.99 -2.96
N ILE A 126 -8.76 0.81 -3.06
CA ILE A 126 -7.92 1.54 -4.01
C ILE A 126 -6.99 0.60 -4.77
N THR A 127 -6.72 0.99 -6.01
CA THR A 127 -5.66 0.43 -6.84
C THR A 127 -4.70 1.56 -7.19
N CYS A 128 -3.42 1.38 -6.88
CA CYS A 128 -2.35 2.32 -7.22
C CYS A 128 -1.45 1.72 -8.30
N TYR A 129 -1.15 2.51 -9.32
CA TYR A 129 -0.20 2.16 -10.38
C TYR A 129 1.11 2.94 -10.21
N TYR A 130 2.22 2.22 -10.01
CA TYR A 130 3.57 2.80 -10.02
C TYR A 130 4.25 2.45 -11.34
N ARG A 131 4.40 3.43 -12.22
CA ARG A 131 5.06 3.30 -13.52
C ARG A 131 6.53 3.64 -13.36
N VAL A 132 7.41 2.67 -13.57
CA VAL A 132 8.86 2.87 -13.58
C VAL A 132 9.29 2.94 -15.04
N GLU A 133 9.79 4.11 -15.45
CA GLU A 133 10.11 4.39 -16.85
C GLU A 133 11.57 4.86 -16.97
N HIS A 134 12.31 4.27 -17.90
CA HIS A 134 13.64 4.73 -18.27
C HIS A 134 13.64 5.22 -19.72
N ARG A 135 13.74 6.54 -19.89
CA ARG A 135 13.61 7.21 -21.19
C ARG A 135 14.93 7.39 -21.94
N GLN A 136 16.05 7.52 -21.22
CA GLN A 136 17.34 7.88 -21.81
C GLN A 136 18.22 6.65 -22.08
N ILE A 137 17.92 5.95 -23.17
CA ILE A 137 18.66 4.73 -23.54
C ILE A 137 19.99 5.08 -24.21
N GLN A 138 21.11 4.65 -23.61
CA GLN A 138 22.43 4.80 -24.23
C GLN A 138 22.59 3.86 -25.43
N ARG A 139 23.24 4.35 -26.50
CA ARG A 139 23.45 3.57 -27.74
C ARG A 139 24.13 2.23 -27.44
N GLY A 140 23.57 1.16 -27.99
CA GLY A 140 24.11 -0.21 -27.85
C GLY A 140 23.89 -0.85 -26.49
N LYS A 141 23.15 -0.22 -25.56
CA LYS A 141 22.80 -0.81 -24.27
C LYS A 141 21.37 -1.33 -24.27
N HIS A 142 21.15 -2.39 -23.51
CA HIS A 142 19.82 -2.94 -23.21
C HIS A 142 19.47 -2.62 -21.75
N VAL A 143 18.30 -2.02 -21.55
CA VAL A 143 17.87 -1.55 -20.23
C VAL A 143 17.12 -2.67 -19.53
N LEU A 144 17.46 -2.89 -18.26
CA LEU A 144 16.74 -3.78 -17.36
C LEU A 144 16.32 -2.96 -16.14
N LEU A 145 15.04 -3.02 -15.79
CA LEU A 145 14.53 -2.41 -14.57
C LEU A 145 14.40 -3.46 -13.48
N ALA A 146 14.83 -3.15 -12.27
CA ALA A 146 14.72 -4.07 -11.14
C ALA A 146 14.05 -3.39 -9.93
N VAL A 147 13.06 -4.08 -9.34
CA VAL A 147 12.47 -3.72 -8.05
C VAL A 147 12.78 -4.79 -7.02
N ARG A 148 13.09 -4.36 -5.80
CA ARG A 148 13.53 -5.25 -4.71
C ARG A 148 13.23 -4.68 -3.34
N GLN A 149 13.10 -5.56 -2.34
CA GLN A 149 13.04 -5.19 -0.93
C GLN A 149 13.88 -6.16 -0.11
N ARG A 150 15.16 -5.82 0.10
CA ARG A 150 16.11 -6.70 0.79
C ARG A 150 15.84 -6.85 2.28
N ASN A 151 15.22 -5.84 2.90
CA ASN A 151 14.87 -5.95 4.29
C ASN A 151 13.66 -6.87 4.39
N SER A 152 13.83 -7.98 5.12
CA SER A 152 12.73 -8.73 5.72
C SER A 152 11.74 -7.77 6.38
N HIS A 153 10.52 -8.17 6.72
CA HIS A 153 9.52 -7.34 7.43
C HIS A 153 9.03 -6.04 6.76
N LYS A 154 9.55 -5.62 5.59
CA LYS A 154 9.13 -4.38 4.91
C LYS A 154 8.02 -4.57 3.89
N VAL A 155 7.74 -5.79 3.46
CA VAL A 155 6.59 -6.13 2.62
C VAL A 155 5.52 -6.78 3.48
N HIS A 156 4.78 -5.94 4.21
CA HIS A 156 3.70 -6.40 5.07
C HIS A 156 2.34 -6.12 4.41
N ILE A 157 1.93 -7.04 3.55
CA ILE A 157 0.57 -7.09 2.99
C ILE A 157 -0.26 -7.94 3.96
N LYS A 158 -1.35 -7.37 4.51
CA LYS A 158 -2.15 -8.06 5.52
C LYS A 158 -2.95 -9.20 4.86
N ASP A 159 -2.47 -10.43 5.01
CA ASP A 159 -3.25 -11.64 4.73
C ASP A 159 -4.14 -11.98 5.93
N GLN A 160 -5.39 -12.36 5.67
CA GLN A 160 -6.37 -12.77 6.69
C GLN A 160 -6.00 -14.11 7.34
N ILE A 161 -5.12 -14.91 6.75
CA ILE A 161 -4.78 -16.24 7.24
C ILE A 161 -3.39 -16.18 7.90
N VAL A 162 -3.37 -16.00 9.23
CA VAL A 162 -2.56 -16.77 10.21
C VAL A 162 -2.74 -16.21 11.63
N LYS A 163 -3.27 -17.08 12.52
CA LYS A 163 -3.09 -17.03 13.98
C LYS A 163 -1.59 -16.82 14.26
N TYR A 164 -1.21 -15.76 14.98
CA TYR A 164 0.15 -15.46 15.48
C TYR A 164 1.13 -16.66 15.52
N ASP A 165 1.67 -17.04 14.37
CA ASP A 165 2.77 -17.97 14.26
C ASP A 165 3.94 -17.19 13.70
N ARG A 166 4.88 -16.85 14.60
CA ARG A 166 6.07 -16.07 14.30
C ARG A 166 7.05 -16.82 13.39
N SER A 167 6.78 -18.09 13.05
CA SER A 167 7.62 -18.92 12.18
C SER A 167 7.38 -18.73 10.68
N GLN A 168 6.28 -18.10 10.25
CA GLN A 168 5.92 -18.01 8.82
C GLN A 168 6.28 -16.66 8.15
N ARG A 169 7.53 -16.22 8.25
CA ARG A 169 8.05 -15.11 7.41
C ARG A 169 8.41 -15.62 6.02
N VAL A 170 7.40 -16.04 5.25
CA VAL A 170 7.59 -16.57 3.89
C VAL A 170 6.93 -15.62 2.89
N LEU A 171 7.64 -15.28 1.82
CA LEU A 171 7.08 -14.51 0.70
C LEU A 171 5.96 -15.32 0.03
N ARG A 172 4.73 -14.78 0.03
CA ARG A 172 3.56 -15.42 -0.57
C ARG A 172 3.33 -14.90 -1.97
N VAL A 173 3.24 -15.81 -2.94
CA VAL A 173 3.22 -15.51 -4.36
C VAL A 173 2.16 -16.28 -5.13
N TRP A 174 1.73 -15.73 -6.26
CA TRP A 174 0.94 -16.43 -7.29
C TRP A 174 -0.36 -17.09 -6.77
N ASP A 175 -0.45 -18.42 -6.83
CA ASP A 175 -1.57 -19.26 -6.45
C ASP A 175 -1.87 -19.22 -4.95
N GLN A 176 -0.91 -18.75 -4.14
CA GLN A 176 -1.09 -18.50 -2.71
C GLN A 176 -1.88 -17.22 -2.43
N CYS A 177 -2.11 -16.40 -3.44
CA CYS A 177 -2.81 -15.12 -3.30
C CYS A 177 -4.30 -15.26 -3.61
N ASN A 178 -5.12 -14.89 -2.63
CA ASN A 178 -6.54 -14.64 -2.88
C ASN A 178 -6.70 -13.28 -3.56
N VAL A 179 -7.18 -13.26 -4.80
CA VAL A 179 -7.36 -12.04 -5.60
C VAL A 179 -8.38 -11.06 -5.01
N VAL A 180 -9.22 -11.52 -4.08
CA VAL A 180 -10.17 -10.66 -3.35
C VAL A 180 -9.47 -9.88 -2.23
N GLN A 181 -8.28 -10.30 -1.82
CA GLN A 181 -7.48 -9.64 -0.78
C GLN A 181 -6.53 -8.58 -1.38
N ASP A 182 -5.65 -8.06 -0.54
CA ASP A 182 -4.63 -7.12 -0.93
C ASP A 182 -3.50 -7.83 -1.68
N TYR A 183 -3.00 -7.22 -2.75
CA TYR A 183 -1.87 -7.76 -3.48
C TYR A 183 -1.08 -6.67 -4.19
N LEU A 184 0.12 -7.04 -4.59
CA LEU A 184 1.02 -6.27 -5.45
C LEU A 184 1.36 -7.12 -6.67
N THR A 185 0.94 -6.71 -7.86
CA THR A 185 1.33 -7.34 -9.12
C THR A 185 2.45 -6.53 -9.78
N VAL A 186 3.48 -7.19 -10.30
CA VAL A 186 4.55 -6.57 -11.10
C VAL A 186 4.46 -7.09 -12.52
N TYR A 187 4.45 -6.19 -13.49
CA TYR A 187 4.32 -6.48 -14.92
C TYR A 187 5.63 -6.15 -15.67
N ASP A 188 5.94 -6.95 -16.68
CA ASP A 188 7.07 -6.78 -17.59
C ASP A 188 6.72 -5.81 -18.73
N GLY A 189 6.42 -4.57 -18.37
CA GLY A 189 6.00 -3.54 -19.32
C GLY A 189 5.31 -2.37 -18.64
N GLY A 190 4.65 -1.52 -19.42
CA GLY A 190 4.02 -0.28 -18.95
C GLY A 190 2.53 -0.40 -18.62
N SER A 191 1.91 -1.55 -18.84
CA SER A 191 0.47 -1.75 -18.82
C SER A 191 0.05 -3.05 -18.12
N THR A 192 -1.22 -3.13 -17.72
CA THR A 192 -1.81 -4.33 -17.10
C THR A 192 -2.05 -5.47 -18.09
N THR A 193 -1.85 -5.23 -19.39
CA THR A 193 -1.89 -6.24 -20.45
C THR A 193 -0.53 -6.88 -20.73
N ASP A 194 0.54 -6.33 -20.16
CA ASP A 194 1.88 -6.87 -20.30
C ASP A 194 2.06 -8.15 -19.44
N PRO A 195 3.09 -8.98 -19.70
CA PRO A 195 3.31 -10.21 -18.95
C PRO A 195 3.48 -9.97 -17.45
N VAL A 196 2.84 -10.79 -16.61
CA VAL A 196 3.04 -10.71 -15.15
C VAL A 196 4.37 -11.35 -14.77
N LEU A 197 5.25 -10.60 -14.09
CA LEU A 197 6.51 -11.10 -13.53
C LEU A 197 6.30 -11.79 -12.19
N VAL A 198 5.47 -11.20 -11.32
CA VAL A 198 5.11 -11.78 -10.03
C VAL A 198 3.86 -11.12 -9.44
N ARG A 199 3.09 -11.88 -8.66
CA ARG A 199 2.08 -11.35 -7.74
C ARG A 199 2.47 -11.67 -6.30
N LEU A 200 2.45 -10.67 -5.42
CA LEU A 200 2.77 -10.75 -3.99
C LEU A 200 1.53 -10.43 -3.17
N CYS A 201 1.24 -11.21 -2.13
CA CYS A 201 0.09 -10.98 -1.22
C CYS A 201 0.45 -11.07 0.27
N GLY A 202 1.72 -11.30 0.57
CA GLY A 202 2.28 -11.35 1.91
C GLY A 202 3.77 -11.56 1.81
N GLY A 203 4.53 -11.27 2.87
CA GLY A 203 5.90 -11.78 2.87
C GLY A 203 6.99 -11.04 3.61
N ASP A 204 8.17 -11.46 3.20
CA ASP A 204 9.46 -11.19 3.80
C ASP A 204 10.33 -10.35 2.83
N ALA A 205 11.63 -10.65 2.69
CA ALA A 205 12.45 -9.98 1.69
C ALA A 205 11.97 -10.33 0.27
N VAL A 206 11.88 -9.33 -0.60
CA VAL A 206 11.57 -9.49 -2.03
C VAL A 206 12.89 -9.48 -2.81
N PRO A 207 13.21 -10.57 -3.54
CA PRO A 207 14.39 -10.62 -4.40
C PRO A 207 14.27 -9.64 -5.57
N ASP A 208 15.31 -9.54 -6.37
CA ASP A 208 15.31 -8.66 -7.54
C ASP A 208 14.32 -9.20 -8.58
N ILE A 209 13.21 -8.48 -8.78
CA ILE A 209 12.25 -8.73 -9.86
C ILE A 209 12.68 -7.84 -11.02
N VAL A 210 13.05 -8.47 -12.14
CA VAL A 210 13.71 -7.80 -13.26
C VAL A 210 12.79 -7.81 -14.48
N SER A 211 12.54 -6.63 -15.04
CA SER A 211 11.87 -6.46 -16.33
C SER A 211 12.88 -6.59 -17.48
N SER A 212 12.41 -7.14 -18.60
CA SER A 212 13.14 -7.27 -19.86
C SER A 212 13.23 -5.97 -20.65
N GLY A 213 12.57 -4.89 -20.20
CA GLY A 213 12.49 -3.64 -20.92
C GLY A 213 12.82 -2.40 -20.08
N ASN A 214 12.57 -1.25 -20.71
CA ASN A 214 12.75 0.07 -20.09
C ASN A 214 11.49 0.58 -19.38
N ASN A 215 10.44 -0.24 -19.28
CA ASN A 215 9.19 0.06 -18.58
C ASN A 215 8.82 -1.10 -17.66
N MET A 216 8.38 -0.78 -16.45
CA MET A 216 7.84 -1.73 -15.49
C MET A 216 6.65 -1.11 -14.76
N LEU A 217 5.59 -1.88 -14.60
CA LEU A 217 4.37 -1.45 -13.90
C LEU A 217 4.21 -2.26 -12.62
N LEU A 218 3.96 -1.57 -11.50
CA LEU A 218 3.53 -2.19 -10.26
C LEU A 218 2.10 -1.75 -9.95
N GLU A 219 1.21 -2.71 -9.77
CA GLU A 219 -0.19 -2.52 -9.40
C GLU A 219 -0.38 -2.96 -7.95
N PHE A 220 -0.65 -2.01 -7.06
CA PHE A 220 -0.99 -2.30 -5.67
C PHE A 220 -2.49 -2.19 -5.47
N HIS A 221 -3.15 -3.31 -5.24
CA HIS A 221 -4.58 -3.42 -5.01
C HIS A 221 -4.87 -3.64 -3.52
N THR A 222 -5.92 -2.98 -3.02
CA THR A 222 -6.41 -3.13 -1.65
C THR A 222 -7.89 -3.48 -1.68
N SER A 223 -8.30 -4.46 -0.88
CA SER A 223 -9.70 -4.87 -0.88
C SER A 223 -10.61 -3.76 -0.34
N PRO A 224 -11.91 -3.80 -0.67
CA PRO A 224 -12.91 -2.85 -0.16
C PRO A 224 -12.97 -2.78 1.36
#